data_AF-A0A1Q8TA53-F1
#
_entry.id   AF-A0A1Q8TA53-F1
#
_cell.length_a   1.000
_cell.length_b   1.000
_cell.length_c   1.000
_cell.angle_alpha   90.00
_cell.angle_beta   90.00
_cell.angle_gamma   90.00
#
_symmetry.space_group_name_H-M   'P 1'
#
loop_
_entity.id
_entity.type
_entity.pdbx_description
1 polymer ?
#
loop_
_entity_poly.entity_id
_entity_poly.type
_entity_poly.pdbx_seq_one_letter_code
_entity_poly.pdbx_strand_id
1 'polypeptide(L)'
;MLNVILNFSVKLHDIYPQLPSYQQLVQQLRERTPHQGWHFYDHLEERPANRHHPLYLETPLLDVLRGTTTMEEQRDAIRRTVRDALELLQHDDALKTLTDEVRHKASSLTET
;
A
#
# COMPACT_ATOMS: atom_id res chain seq x y z
N MET A 1 13.77 -3.96 7.06
CA MET A 1 12.41 -4.30 6.61
C MET A 1 12.33 -4.03 5.12
N LEU A 2 11.53 -4.81 4.38
CA LEU A 2 11.11 -4.48 3.02
C LEU A 2 9.72 -3.87 3.11
N ASN A 3 9.57 -2.64 2.63
CA ASN A 3 8.36 -1.85 2.80
C ASN A 3 7.81 -1.40 1.45
N VAL A 4 6.49 -1.49 1.29
CA VAL A 4 5.73 -0.83 0.22
C VAL A 4 4.81 0.18 0.88
N ILE A 5 4.93 1.44 0.47
CA ILE A 5 4.24 2.57 1.10
C ILE A 5 3.40 3.28 0.04
N LEU A 6 2.10 3.47 0.32
CA LEU A 6 1.25 4.29 -0.53
C LEU A 6 1.25 5.72 0.00
N ASN A 7 1.71 6.64 -0.86
CA ASN A 7 1.88 8.03 -0.51
C ASN A 7 0.81 8.90 -1.18
N PHE A 8 0.29 9.85 -0.43
CA PHE A 8 -0.68 10.83 -0.95
C PHE A 8 -0.11 12.24 -0.88
N SER A 9 -0.28 12.98 -1.98
CA SER A 9 0.04 14.41 -2.03
C SER A 9 -0.76 15.17 -0.97
N VAL A 10 -0.16 16.21 -0.40
CA VAL A 10 -0.79 17.09 0.62
C VAL A 10 -2.16 17.59 0.18
N LYS A 11 -2.33 17.90 -1.11
CA LYS A 11 -3.60 18.37 -1.68
C LYS A 11 -4.76 17.38 -1.54
N LEU A 12 -4.47 16.11 -1.28
CA LEU A 12 -5.46 15.04 -1.17
C LEU A 12 -5.77 14.66 0.28
N HIS A 13 -5.04 15.21 1.27
CA HIS A 13 -5.09 14.76 2.67
C HIS A 13 -6.45 14.90 3.34
N ASP A 14 -7.28 15.82 2.88
CA ASP A 14 -8.63 16.01 3.40
C ASP A 14 -9.69 15.18 2.65
N ILE A 15 -9.29 14.52 1.55
CA ILE A 15 -10.20 13.87 0.60
C ILE A 15 -10.03 12.36 0.62
N TYR A 16 -8.80 11.86 0.40
CA TYR A 16 -8.57 10.44 0.22
C TYR A 16 -9.09 9.58 1.40
N PRO A 17 -9.02 10.00 2.68
CA PRO A 17 -9.53 9.19 3.79
C PRO A 17 -11.04 8.92 3.72
N GLN A 18 -11.78 9.78 3.03
CA GLN A 18 -13.24 9.71 2.91
C GLN A 18 -13.69 8.98 1.64
N LEU A 19 -12.76 8.60 0.75
CA LEU A 19 -13.11 7.95 -0.50
C LEU A 19 -13.55 6.50 -0.26
N PRO A 20 -14.69 6.06 -0.82
CA PRO A 20 -15.12 4.67 -0.75
C PRO A 20 -14.04 3.70 -1.27
N SER A 21 -13.35 4.06 -2.36
CA SER A 21 -12.25 3.27 -2.91
C SER A 21 -11.06 3.12 -1.96
N TYR A 22 -10.77 4.15 -1.15
CA TYR A 22 -9.72 4.08 -0.13
C TYR A 22 -10.11 3.14 1.00
N GLN A 23 -11.34 3.27 1.51
CA GLN A 23 -11.87 2.40 2.56
C GLN A 23 -11.91 0.94 2.13
N GLN A 24 -12.31 0.68 0.87
CA GLN A 24 -12.29 -0.65 0.27
C GLN A 24 -10.87 -1.21 0.20
N LEU A 25 -9.89 -0.44 -0.26
CA LEU A 25 -8.49 -0.87 -0.29
C LEU A 25 -7.97 -1.21 1.12
N VAL A 26 -8.26 -0.37 2.11
CA VAL A 26 -7.89 -0.62 3.50
C VAL A 26 -8.49 -1.94 4.00
N GLN A 27 -9.79 -2.17 3.79
CA GLN A 27 -10.45 -3.40 4.20
C GLN A 27 -9.82 -4.62 3.52
N GLN A 28 -9.60 -4.55 2.20
CA GLN A 28 -8.96 -5.62 1.44
C GLN A 28 -7.56 -5.97 1.98
N LEU A 29 -6.74 -4.95 2.28
CA LEU A 29 -5.40 -5.17 2.82
C LEU A 29 -5.44 -5.78 4.22
N ARG A 30 -6.38 -5.37 5.09
CA ARG A 30 -6.59 -5.99 6.41
C ARG A 30 -6.93 -7.47 6.29
N GLU A 31 -7.79 -7.84 5.34
CA GLU A 31 -8.26 -9.21 5.17
C GLU A 31 -7.20 -10.13 4.54
N ARG A 32 -6.38 -9.61 3.61
CA ARG A 32 -5.51 -10.45 2.78
C ARG A 32 -4.07 -10.57 3.27
N THR A 33 -3.56 -9.55 3.94
CA THR A 33 -2.13 -9.51 4.33
C THR A 33 -1.72 -10.59 5.34
N PRO A 34 -2.57 -11.03 6.32
CA PRO A 34 -2.22 -12.13 7.21
C PRO A 34 -1.88 -13.44 6.49
N HIS A 35 -2.35 -13.62 5.26
CA HIS A 35 -2.17 -14.84 4.47
C HIS A 35 -0.95 -14.84 3.56
N GLN A 36 -0.21 -13.72 3.47
CA GLN A 36 0.87 -13.54 2.49
C GLN A 36 2.23 -13.11 3.10
N GLY A 37 2.40 -13.20 4.42
CA GLY A 37 3.67 -12.86 5.08
C GLY A 37 3.99 -11.36 5.08
N TRP A 38 2.97 -10.53 4.83
CA TRP A 38 3.03 -9.08 4.93
C TRP A 38 2.24 -8.62 6.16
N HIS A 39 2.76 -7.61 6.85
CA HIS A 39 2.06 -6.88 7.89
C HIS A 39 1.49 -5.59 7.28
N PHE A 40 0.21 -5.36 7.52
CA PHE A 40 -0.46 -4.14 7.10
C PHE A 40 -0.60 -3.17 8.26
N TYR A 41 -0.28 -1.91 8.01
CA TYR A 41 -0.52 -0.81 8.94
C TYR A 41 -1.34 0.29 8.27
N ASP A 42 -2.35 0.74 8.99
CA ASP A 42 -3.15 1.93 8.67
C ASP A 42 -2.78 3.06 9.64
N HIS A 43 -1.84 3.89 9.23
CA HIS A 43 -1.32 5.00 10.03
C HIS A 43 -2.29 6.19 10.12
N LEU A 44 -3.48 6.12 9.49
CA LEU A 44 -4.54 7.07 9.83
C LEU A 44 -5.16 6.80 11.20
N GLU A 45 -5.04 5.57 11.72
CA GLU A 45 -5.54 5.21 13.05
C GLU A 45 -4.62 5.71 14.18
N GLU A 46 -3.40 6.16 13.85
CA GLU A 46 -2.40 6.66 14.80
C GLU A 46 -2.71 8.06 15.34
N ARG A 47 -2.03 8.44 16.42
CA ARG A 47 -2.11 9.79 17.03
C ARG A 47 -0.69 10.37 17.22
N PRO A 48 -0.27 11.38 16.44
CA PRO A 48 -1.00 11.99 15.32
C PRO A 48 -1.08 11.08 14.09
N ALA A 49 -2.16 11.18 13.32
CA ALA A 49 -2.35 10.41 12.09
C ALA A 49 -1.31 10.80 11.02
N ASN A 50 -0.68 9.82 10.38
CA ASN A 50 0.26 10.05 9.28
C ASN A 50 -0.49 10.13 7.95
N ARG A 51 -0.87 11.35 7.55
CA ARG A 51 -1.61 11.55 6.29
C ARG A 51 -0.74 11.49 5.03
N HIS A 52 0.58 11.56 5.14
CA HIS A 52 1.49 11.47 4.00
C HIS A 52 1.68 10.02 3.55
N HIS A 53 1.80 9.14 4.53
CA HIS A 53 2.05 7.72 4.36
C HIS A 53 1.01 6.97 5.20
N PRO A 54 -0.25 6.89 4.75
CA PRO A 54 -1.28 6.27 5.56
C PRO A 54 -1.22 4.73 5.52
N LEU A 55 -0.74 4.12 4.44
CA LEU A 55 -0.82 2.66 4.24
C LEU A 55 0.57 2.06 4.02
N TYR A 56 0.94 1.12 4.87
CA TYR A 56 2.21 0.40 4.81
C TYR A 56 1.94 -1.10 4.69
N LEU A 57 2.67 -1.72 3.77
CA LEU A 57 2.94 -3.14 3.78
C LEU A 57 4.39 -3.33 4.20
N GLU A 58 4.61 -4.13 5.22
CA GLU A 58 5.92 -4.41 5.77
C GLU A 58 6.17 -5.90 5.91
N THR A 59 7.37 -6.35 5.54
CA THR A 59 7.82 -7.71 5.82
C THR A 59 9.30 -7.71 6.26
N PRO A 60 9.72 -8.58 7.20
CA PRO A 60 11.11 -8.66 7.60
C PRO A 60 12.01 -9.04 6.43
N LEU A 61 12.96 -8.17 6.08
CA LEU A 61 13.90 -8.44 4.97
C LEU A 61 14.71 -9.71 5.23
N LEU A 62 15.03 -10.01 6.50
CA LEU A 62 15.73 -11.25 6.87
C LEU A 62 14.90 -12.50 6.55
N ASP A 63 13.57 -12.42 6.60
CA ASP A 63 12.70 -13.54 6.24
C ASP A 63 12.64 -13.71 4.73
N VAL A 64 12.60 -12.60 3.98
CA VAL A 64 12.68 -12.59 2.51
C VAL A 64 13.98 -13.22 2.00
N LEU A 65 15.10 -12.90 2.65
CA LEU A 65 16.43 -13.37 2.23
C LEU A 65 16.80 -14.74 2.84
N ARG A 66 15.95 -15.32 3.68
CA ARG A 66 16.24 -16.57 4.37
C ARG A 66 16.48 -17.69 3.35
N GLY A 67 17.61 -18.38 3.51
CA GLY A 67 18.00 -19.48 2.62
C GLY A 67 18.63 -19.05 1.29
N THR A 68 18.81 -17.76 1.05
CA THR A 68 19.58 -17.26 -0.10
C THR A 68 21.07 -17.11 0.26
N THR A 69 21.95 -17.31 -0.71
CA THR A 69 23.41 -17.29 -0.54
C THR A 69 24.12 -16.41 -1.57
N THR A 70 23.53 -16.21 -2.75
CA THR A 70 24.08 -15.36 -3.81
C THR A 70 23.28 -14.07 -4.01
N MET A 71 23.91 -13.06 -4.61
CA MET A 71 23.23 -11.80 -4.96
C MET A 71 22.05 -12.03 -5.93
N GLU A 72 22.17 -13.00 -6.83
CA GLU A 72 21.12 -13.36 -7.77
C GLU A 72 19.90 -13.95 -7.05
N GLU A 73 20.11 -14.90 -6.14
CA GLU A 73 19.03 -15.47 -5.33
C GLU A 73 18.34 -14.41 -4.46
N GLN A 74 19.10 -13.52 -3.84
CA GLN A 74 18.57 -12.41 -3.03
C GLN A 74 17.73 -11.45 -3.86
N ARG A 75 18.22 -11.07 -5.04
CA ARG A 75 17.49 -10.21 -5.99
C ARG A 75 16.16 -10.85 -6.39
N ASP A 76 16.17 -12.15 -6.68
CA ASP A 76 14.98 -12.85 -7.14
C ASP A 76 13.99 -13.08 -6.00
N ALA A 77 14.46 -13.31 -4.77
CA ALA A 77 13.61 -13.36 -3.58
C ALA A 77 12.91 -12.03 -3.29
N ILE A 78 13.63 -10.91 -3.37
CA ILE A 78 13.05 -9.56 -3.23
C ILE A 78 12.03 -9.31 -4.34
N ARG A 79 12.36 -9.64 -5.61
CA ARG A 79 11.43 -9.46 -6.74
C ARG A 79 10.13 -10.24 -6.58
N ARG A 80 10.19 -11.49 -6.11
CA ARG A 80 9.00 -12.29 -5.81
C ARG A 80 8.17 -11.63 -4.71
N THR A 81 8.81 -11.29 -3.60
CA THR A 81 8.12 -10.69 -2.45
C THR A 81 7.44 -9.36 -2.83
N VAL A 82 8.12 -8.49 -3.60
CA VAL A 82 7.53 -7.24 -4.10
C VAL A 82 6.35 -7.51 -5.05
N ARG A 83 6.42 -8.56 -5.88
CA ARG A 83 5.29 -8.96 -6.74
C ARG A 83 4.07 -9.34 -5.91
N ASP A 84 4.26 -10.09 -4.84
CA ASP A 84 3.17 -10.48 -3.94
C ASP A 84 2.49 -9.24 -3.32
N ALA A 85 3.27 -8.24 -2.89
CA ALA A 85 2.71 -6.95 -2.44
C ALA A 85 1.94 -6.21 -3.53
N LEU A 86 2.44 -6.22 -4.77
CA LEU A 86 1.74 -5.60 -5.89
C LEU A 86 0.44 -6.33 -6.23
N GLU A 87 0.38 -7.65 -6.07
CA GLU A 87 -0.84 -8.45 -6.23
C GLU A 87 -1.87 -8.12 -5.15
N LEU A 88 -1.45 -7.93 -3.89
CA LEU A 88 -2.32 -7.47 -2.80
C LEU A 88 -2.98 -6.11 -3.10
N LEU A 89 -2.20 -5.19 -3.66
CA LEU A 89 -2.67 -3.85 -4.00
C LEU A 89 -3.58 -3.84 -5.23
N GLN A 90 -3.31 -4.70 -6.20
CA GLN A 90 -4.07 -4.78 -7.46
C GLN A 90 -5.30 -5.69 -7.38
N HIS A 91 -5.43 -6.47 -6.30
CA HIS A 91 -6.58 -7.36 -6.14
C HIS A 91 -7.89 -6.57 -6.26
N ASP A 92 -8.85 -7.15 -6.99
CA ASP A 92 -10.16 -6.56 -7.35
C ASP A 92 -10.08 -5.13 -7.90
N ASP A 93 -8.99 -4.80 -8.61
CA ASP A 93 -8.74 -3.46 -9.14
C ASP A 93 -8.77 -2.35 -8.06
N ALA A 94 -8.54 -2.67 -6.78
CA ALA A 94 -8.74 -1.75 -5.67
C ALA A 94 -7.84 -0.50 -5.78
N LEU A 95 -6.53 -0.69 -6.02
CA LEU A 95 -5.60 0.43 -6.22
C LEU A 95 -5.93 1.24 -7.48
N LYS A 96 -6.38 0.58 -8.55
CA LYS A 96 -6.77 1.26 -9.79
C LYS A 96 -8.00 2.15 -9.55
N THR A 97 -9.01 1.61 -8.87
CA THR A 97 -10.25 2.31 -8.53
C THR A 97 -9.96 3.53 -7.66
N LEU A 98 -9.08 3.39 -6.66
CA LEU A 98 -8.63 4.52 -5.84
C LEU A 98 -7.89 5.57 -6.66
N THR A 99 -7.00 5.15 -7.56
CA THR A 99 -6.25 6.06 -8.43
C THR A 99 -7.20 6.87 -9.33
N ASP A 100 -8.20 6.22 -9.90
CA ASP A 100 -9.18 6.87 -10.79
C ASP A 100 -10.11 7.82 -10.01
N GLU A 101 -10.58 7.44 -8.82
CA GLU A 101 -11.42 8.30 -7.98
C GLU A 101 -10.63 9.52 -7.47
N VAL A 102 -9.40 9.33 -7.02
CA VAL A 102 -8.50 10.43 -6.63
C VAL A 102 -8.26 11.39 -7.78
N ARG A 103 -8.01 10.87 -9.00
CA ARG A 103 -7.80 11.70 -10.20
C ARG A 103 -9.04 12.53 -10.50
N HIS A 104 -10.22 11.92 -10.49
CA HIS A 104 -11.48 12.61 -10.73
C HIS A 104 -11.71 13.73 -9.70
N LYS A 105 -11.52 13.45 -8.40
CA LYS A 105 -11.69 14.45 -7.34
C LYS A 105 -10.66 15.58 -7.44
N ALA A 106 -9.41 15.26 -7.76
CA ALA A 106 -8.36 16.25 -7.90
C ALA A 106 -8.63 17.24 -9.04
N SER A 107 -9.15 16.77 -10.18
CA SER A 107 -9.55 17.64 -11.30
C SER A 107 -10.66 18.62 -10.90
N SER A 108 -11.64 18.17 -10.11
CA SER A 108 -12.72 19.05 -9.63
C SER A 108 -12.23 20.16 -8.68
N LEU A 109 -11.14 19.93 -7.94
CA LEU A 109 -10.55 20.94 -7.04
C LEU A 109 -9.75 22.02 -7.77
N THR A 110 -9.27 21.72 -8.98
CA THR A 110 -8.52 22.70 -9.79
C THR A 110 -9.44 23.61 -10.62
N GLU A 111 -10.71 23.26 -10.74
CA GLU A 111 -11.72 24.02 -11.49
C GLU A 111 -12.56 24.97 -10.60
N THR A 112 -12.23 25.06 -9.30
CA THR A 112 -12.84 25.99 -8.33
C THR A 112 -11.84 27.05 -7.89
#